data_AF-A0A2E5JI69-F1
#
_entry.id   AF-A0A2E5JI69-F1
#
_cell.length_a   1.000
_cell.length_b   1.000
_cell.length_c   1.000
_cell.angle_alpha   90.00
_cell.angle_beta   90.00
_cell.angle_gamma   90.00
#
_symmetry.space_group_name_H-M   'P 1'
#
loop_
_entity.id
_entity.type
_entity.pdbx_description
1 polymer ?
#
loop_
_entity_poly.entity_id
_entity_poly.type
_entity_poly.pdbx_seq_one_letter_code
_entity_poly.pdbx_strand_id
1 'polypeptide(L)'
;MTQQSSFEHIHADLLGRLQQGERPHLQFNEKLLNEITDKWTNALENSLHSDIDAIMCVLEHARHPSPLFDDLFFLTLEKDLPKNQLIFTLGASWKHMLGRWSRAGDRLPMRYLEILRKFLNHPELELREWSLRTIDQVGPQGQLLKADIQAAKVGWRGLFNPHAKAVAQLAEMLEKRWSRPNV
;
A
#
# COMPACT_ATOMS: atom_id res chain seq x y z
N MET A 1 9.90 3.37 -35.25
CA MET A 1 10.76 3.50 -34.06
C MET A 1 9.95 4.21 -33.00
N THR A 2 9.34 3.47 -32.09
CA THR A 2 8.55 4.03 -30.98
C THR A 2 9.54 4.68 -30.01
N GLN A 3 9.45 6.00 -29.79
CA GLN A 3 10.19 6.64 -28.71
C GLN A 3 9.77 5.97 -27.40
N GLN A 4 10.70 5.31 -26.73
CA GLN A 4 10.46 4.71 -25.42
C GLN A 4 10.16 5.84 -24.43
N SER A 5 9.07 5.75 -23.67
CA SER A 5 8.69 6.80 -22.72
C SER A 5 9.73 6.94 -21.61
N SER A 6 9.76 8.10 -20.94
CA SER A 6 10.67 8.32 -19.81
C SER A 6 10.41 7.29 -18.70
N PHE A 7 9.15 6.90 -18.51
CA PHE A 7 8.77 5.84 -17.58
C PHE A 7 9.43 4.48 -17.89
N GLU A 8 9.30 3.98 -19.13
CA GLU A 8 9.81 2.64 -19.47
C GLU A 8 11.32 2.54 -19.33
N HIS A 9 12.04 3.63 -19.63
CA HIS A 9 13.49 3.70 -19.40
C HIS A 9 13.84 3.63 -17.90
N ILE A 10 13.12 4.39 -17.07
CA ILE A 10 13.34 4.42 -15.61
C ILE A 10 12.99 3.08 -14.98
N HIS A 11 11.90 2.44 -15.41
CA HIS A 11 11.52 1.13 -14.92
C HIS A 11 12.56 0.06 -15.29
N ALA A 12 13.05 0.07 -16.53
CA ALA A 12 14.10 -0.85 -16.96
C ALA A 12 15.43 -0.64 -16.19
N ASP A 13 15.86 0.61 -16.02
CA ASP A 13 17.04 0.96 -15.21
C ASP A 13 16.88 0.50 -13.76
N LEU A 14 15.72 0.78 -13.15
CA LEU A 14 15.39 0.34 -11.80
C LEU A 14 15.53 -1.18 -11.65
N LEU A 15 14.97 -1.97 -12.57
CA LEU A 15 15.08 -3.43 -12.51
C LEU A 15 16.53 -3.90 -12.62
N GLY A 16 17.33 -3.31 -13.51
CA GLY A 16 18.74 -3.64 -13.66
C GLY A 16 19.54 -3.38 -12.36
N ARG A 17 19.27 -2.25 -11.70
CA ARG A 17 19.92 -1.89 -10.43
C ARG A 17 19.47 -2.78 -9.27
N LEU A 18 18.19 -3.13 -9.20
CA LEU A 18 17.67 -4.07 -8.20
C LEU A 18 18.29 -5.46 -8.32
N GLN A 19 18.53 -5.94 -9.55
CA GLN A 19 19.23 -7.22 -9.80
C GLN A 19 20.67 -7.21 -9.31
N GLN A 20 21.32 -6.05 -9.28
CA GLN A 20 22.66 -5.85 -8.72
C GLN A 20 22.66 -5.71 -7.18
N GLY A 21 21.48 -5.79 -6.55
CA GLY A 21 21.31 -5.62 -5.11
C GLY A 21 21.27 -4.16 -4.65
N GLU A 22 21.21 -3.20 -5.57
CA GLU A 22 21.07 -1.79 -5.21
C GLU A 22 19.68 -1.47 -4.62
N ARG A 23 19.61 -0.37 -3.87
CA ARG A 23 18.38 0.21 -3.35
C ARG A 23 18.26 1.66 -3.84
N PRO A 24 17.83 1.87 -5.10
CA PRO A 24 17.78 3.20 -5.68
C PRO A 24 16.70 4.07 -5.03
N HIS A 25 16.97 5.38 -5.01
CA HIS A 25 16.02 6.41 -4.59
C HIS A 25 15.74 7.35 -5.78
N LEU A 26 14.65 7.09 -6.49
CA LEU A 26 14.30 7.78 -7.72
C LEU A 26 13.75 9.18 -7.44
N GLN A 27 14.28 10.19 -8.12
CA GLN A 27 13.73 11.54 -8.07
C GLN A 27 12.83 11.76 -9.29
N PHE A 28 11.58 12.13 -9.04
CA PHE A 28 10.62 12.38 -10.11
C PHE A 28 10.58 13.86 -10.47
N ASN A 29 10.62 14.15 -11.76
CA ASN A 29 10.30 15.46 -12.29
C ASN A 29 8.81 15.49 -12.71
N GLU A 30 8.29 16.69 -12.98
CA GLU A 30 6.87 16.89 -13.34
C GLU A 30 6.45 16.06 -14.57
N LYS A 31 7.31 16.00 -15.60
CA LYS A 31 7.05 15.20 -16.79
C LYS A 31 6.82 13.72 -16.44
N LEU A 32 7.69 13.13 -15.63
CA LEU A 32 7.57 11.73 -15.22
C LEU A 32 6.36 11.51 -14.32
N LEU A 33 6.03 12.45 -13.43
CA LEU A 33 4.83 12.36 -12.61
C LEU A 33 3.57 12.28 -13.48
N ASN A 34 3.47 13.11 -14.51
CA ASN A 34 2.37 13.08 -15.46
C ASN A 34 2.36 11.78 -16.28
N GLU A 35 3.51 11.31 -16.76
CA GLU A 35 3.60 10.01 -17.46
C GLU A 35 3.13 8.85 -16.58
N ILE A 36 3.48 8.84 -15.28
CA ILE A 36 3.01 7.83 -14.32
C ILE A 36 1.48 7.93 -14.15
N THR A 37 0.95 9.14 -13.95
CA THR A 37 -0.50 9.36 -13.80
C THR A 37 -1.27 8.86 -15.02
N ASP A 38 -0.83 9.22 -16.22
CA ASP A 38 -1.50 8.82 -17.47
C ASP A 38 -1.43 7.30 -17.67
N LYS A 39 -0.25 6.71 -17.47
CA LYS A 39 -0.06 5.25 -17.58
C LYS A 39 -0.89 4.50 -16.55
N TRP A 40 -0.95 4.98 -15.31
CA TRP A 40 -1.73 4.36 -14.24
C TRP A 40 -3.23 4.45 -14.50
N THR A 41 -3.72 5.62 -14.93
CA THR A 41 -5.12 5.81 -15.32
C THR A 41 -5.51 4.83 -16.42
N ASN A 42 -4.72 4.78 -17.50
CA ASN A 42 -4.92 3.85 -18.61
C ASN A 42 -4.87 2.38 -18.16
N ALA A 43 -3.94 2.03 -17.26
CA ALA A 43 -3.83 0.68 -16.72
C ALA A 43 -5.04 0.27 -15.89
N LEU A 44 -5.62 1.20 -15.12
CA LEU A 44 -6.84 0.96 -14.35
C LEU A 44 -8.06 0.80 -15.27
N GLU A 45 -8.21 1.65 -16.28
CA GLU A 45 -9.33 1.61 -17.22
C GLU A 45 -9.32 0.32 -18.05
N ASN A 46 -8.15 -0.09 -18.51
CA ASN A 46 -7.97 -1.23 -19.42
C ASN A 46 -7.53 -2.51 -18.70
N SER A 47 -7.47 -2.51 -17.37
CA SER A 47 -7.05 -3.65 -16.54
C SER A 47 -5.68 -4.23 -16.93
N LEU A 48 -4.71 -3.34 -17.21
CA LEU A 48 -3.35 -3.71 -17.60
C LEU A 48 -2.52 -4.03 -16.35
N HIS A 49 -2.65 -5.26 -15.84
CA HIS A 49 -2.02 -5.67 -14.60
C HIS A 49 -0.49 -5.48 -14.59
N SER A 50 0.21 -5.76 -15.69
CA SER A 50 1.66 -5.57 -15.79
C SER A 50 2.09 -4.12 -15.63
N ASP A 51 1.26 -3.18 -16.09
CA ASP A 51 1.54 -1.76 -15.94
C ASP A 51 1.37 -1.33 -14.49
N ILE A 52 0.34 -1.84 -13.79
CA ILE A 52 0.16 -1.60 -12.36
C ILE A 52 1.38 -2.09 -11.57
N ASP A 53 1.87 -3.30 -11.87
CA ASP A 53 3.07 -3.85 -11.22
C ASP A 53 4.30 -2.98 -11.43
N ALA A 54 4.54 -2.54 -12.68
CA ALA A 54 5.64 -1.64 -13.02
C ALA A 54 5.53 -0.30 -12.28
N ILE A 55 4.33 0.27 -12.22
CA ILE A 55 4.07 1.53 -11.50
C ILE A 55 4.34 1.35 -10.01
N MET A 56 3.80 0.31 -9.36
CA MET A 56 4.04 0.07 -7.94
C MET A 56 5.53 -0.12 -7.64
N CYS A 57 6.27 -0.83 -8.51
CA CYS A 57 7.71 -1.01 -8.40
C CYS A 57 8.47 0.33 -8.42
N VAL A 58 8.13 1.20 -9.37
CA VAL A 58 8.73 2.55 -9.50
C VAL A 58 8.37 3.42 -8.29
N LEU A 59 7.11 3.41 -7.86
CA LEU A 59 6.64 4.23 -6.73
C LEU A 59 7.25 3.80 -5.40
N GLU A 60 7.47 2.50 -5.16
CA GLU A 60 8.15 1.99 -3.97
C GLU A 60 9.56 2.59 -3.82
N HIS A 61 10.23 2.88 -4.94
CA HIS A 61 11.59 3.43 -4.98
C HIS A 61 11.65 4.95 -5.14
N ALA A 62 10.50 5.64 -5.14
CA ALA A 62 10.47 7.11 -5.18
C ALA A 62 11.18 7.74 -3.97
N ARG A 63 11.87 8.87 -4.14
CA ARG A 63 12.50 9.57 -3.01
C ARG A 63 11.48 10.36 -2.20
N HIS A 64 10.49 10.94 -2.88
CA HIS A 64 9.50 11.83 -2.29
C HIS A 64 8.07 11.37 -2.62
N PRO A 65 7.12 11.53 -1.69
CA PRO A 65 5.72 11.31 -1.99
C PRO A 65 5.19 12.36 -2.97
N SER A 66 4.15 12.01 -3.72
CA SER A 66 3.40 12.97 -4.55
C SER A 66 1.90 12.87 -4.25
N PRO A 67 1.21 13.99 -3.93
CA PRO A 67 -0.24 13.98 -3.73
C PRO A 67 -1.02 13.73 -5.02
N LEU A 68 -0.39 13.83 -6.20
CA LEU A 68 -1.03 13.56 -7.51
C LEU A 68 -1.56 12.12 -7.62
N PHE A 69 -1.06 11.22 -6.78
CA PHE A 69 -1.37 9.79 -6.84
C PHE A 69 -2.46 9.36 -5.86
N ASP A 70 -2.91 10.22 -4.95
CA ASP A 70 -3.86 9.84 -3.88
C ASP A 70 -5.12 9.15 -4.41
N ASP A 71 -5.77 9.73 -5.42
CA ASP A 71 -6.97 9.17 -6.02
C ASP A 71 -6.70 7.87 -6.79
N LEU A 72 -5.54 7.76 -7.45
CA LEU A 72 -5.16 6.54 -8.15
C LEU A 72 -4.91 5.38 -7.19
N PHE A 73 -4.32 5.65 -6.01
CA PHE A 73 -4.22 4.65 -4.95
C PHE A 73 -5.59 4.18 -4.49
N PHE A 74 -6.52 5.10 -4.22
CA PHE A 74 -7.88 4.72 -3.84
C PHE A 74 -8.54 3.83 -4.89
N LEU A 75 -8.53 4.27 -6.15
CA LEU A 75 -9.12 3.53 -7.27
C LEU A 75 -8.48 2.15 -7.44
N THR A 76 -7.17 2.04 -7.24
CA THR A 76 -6.45 0.76 -7.34
C THR A 76 -6.84 -0.20 -6.21
N LEU A 77 -6.89 0.29 -4.97
CA LEU A 77 -7.23 -0.54 -3.80
C LEU A 77 -8.72 -0.93 -3.75
N GLU A 78 -9.60 -0.16 -4.40
CA GLU A 78 -11.02 -0.46 -4.48
C GLU A 78 -11.37 -1.49 -5.58
N LYS A 79 -10.49 -1.67 -6.57
CA LYS A 79 -10.65 -2.66 -7.65
C LYS A 79 -10.46 -4.09 -7.16
N ASP A 80 -11.03 -5.02 -7.92
CA ASP A 80 -10.78 -6.45 -7.77
C ASP A 80 -9.49 -6.82 -8.51
N LEU A 81 -8.36 -6.73 -7.80
CA LEU A 81 -7.03 -7.03 -8.32
C LEU A 81 -6.46 -8.28 -7.64
N PRO A 82 -5.53 -9.00 -8.30
CA PRO A 82 -4.75 -10.04 -7.65
C PRO A 82 -4.13 -9.55 -6.34
N LYS A 83 -4.16 -10.42 -5.32
CA LYS A 83 -3.65 -10.16 -3.96
C LYS A 83 -2.30 -9.44 -3.93
N ASN A 84 -1.34 -9.88 -4.74
CA ASN A 84 0.01 -9.30 -4.76
C ASN A 84 -0.01 -7.83 -5.19
N GLN A 85 -0.86 -7.45 -6.14
CA GLN A 85 -0.98 -6.07 -6.58
C GLN A 85 -1.58 -5.20 -5.47
N LEU A 86 -2.59 -5.70 -4.76
CA LEU A 86 -3.16 -5.00 -3.60
C LEU A 86 -2.11 -4.81 -2.49
N ILE A 87 -1.30 -5.83 -2.22
CA ILE A 87 -0.19 -5.76 -1.26
C ILE A 87 0.85 -4.71 -1.67
N PHE A 88 1.31 -4.75 -2.92
CA PHE A 88 2.27 -3.76 -3.42
C PHE A 88 1.68 -2.35 -3.40
N THR A 89 0.39 -2.22 -3.70
CA THR A 89 -0.31 -0.94 -3.63
C THR A 89 -0.39 -0.42 -2.19
N LEU A 90 -0.64 -1.28 -1.19
CA LEU A 90 -0.59 -0.91 0.24
C LEU A 90 0.82 -0.48 0.68
N GLY A 91 1.86 -1.15 0.17
CA GLY A 91 3.25 -0.77 0.42
C GLY A 91 3.60 0.61 -0.14
N ALA A 92 3.28 0.84 -1.41
CA ALA A 92 3.53 2.13 -2.06
C ALA A 92 2.66 3.26 -1.47
N SER A 93 1.40 3.00 -1.14
CA SER A 93 0.50 4.01 -0.56
C SER A 93 0.94 4.47 0.83
N TRP A 94 1.58 3.61 1.62
CA TRP A 94 2.20 4.01 2.89
C TRP A 94 3.18 5.15 2.66
N LYS A 95 4.07 5.00 1.69
CA LYS A 95 5.10 5.99 1.39
C LYS A 95 4.53 7.28 0.81
N HIS A 96 3.59 7.17 -0.12
CA HIS A 96 3.07 8.29 -0.91
C HIS A 96 1.93 9.06 -0.24
N MET A 97 1.07 8.37 0.50
CA MET A 97 -0.11 8.96 1.14
C MET A 97 0.10 9.11 2.65
N LEU A 98 0.31 7.98 3.35
CA LEU A 98 0.27 7.94 4.81
C LEU A 98 1.43 8.72 5.44
N GLY A 99 2.65 8.50 4.92
CA GLY A 99 3.83 9.23 5.38
C GLY A 99 3.73 10.74 5.11
N ARG A 100 2.96 11.17 4.11
CA ARG A 100 2.71 12.59 3.82
C ARG A 100 1.68 13.18 4.79
N TRP A 101 0.51 12.55 4.95
CA TRP A 101 -0.52 13.02 5.88
C TRP A 101 -0.06 13.04 7.32
N SER A 102 0.67 12.00 7.76
CA SER A 102 1.27 11.95 9.09
C SER A 102 2.20 13.14 9.35
N ARG A 103 3.05 13.50 8.38
CA ARG A 103 3.95 14.66 8.47
C ARG A 103 3.21 16.01 8.42
N ALA A 104 2.10 16.07 7.69
CA ALA A 104 1.26 17.27 7.61
C ALA A 104 0.38 17.47 8.86
N GLY A 105 0.22 16.45 9.71
CA GLY A 105 -0.74 16.47 10.81
C GLY A 105 -2.20 16.30 10.36
N ASP A 106 -2.40 15.89 9.11
CA ASP A 106 -3.71 15.71 8.52
C ASP A 106 -4.36 14.39 8.97
N ARG A 107 -5.68 14.41 9.02
CA ARG A 107 -6.45 13.18 9.20
C ARG A 107 -6.43 12.36 7.92
N LEU A 108 -6.43 11.04 8.08
CA LEU A 108 -6.62 10.16 6.94
C LEU A 108 -8.07 10.30 6.46
N PRO A 109 -8.31 10.33 5.14
CA PRO A 109 -9.66 10.26 4.62
C PRO A 109 -10.35 8.97 5.07
N MET A 110 -11.62 9.07 5.46
CA MET A 110 -12.44 7.90 5.83
C MET A 110 -12.45 6.84 4.73
N ARG A 111 -12.40 7.24 3.46
CA ARG A 111 -12.27 6.34 2.30
C ARG A 111 -11.12 5.35 2.46
N TYR A 112 -9.96 5.79 2.96
CA TYR A 112 -8.81 4.91 3.17
C TYR A 112 -9.07 3.90 4.30
N LEU A 113 -9.70 4.35 5.39
CA LEU A 113 -10.04 3.49 6.52
C LEU A 113 -11.07 2.43 6.12
N GLU A 114 -12.05 2.76 5.28
CA GLU A 114 -13.02 1.79 4.75
C GLU A 114 -12.36 0.72 3.86
N ILE A 115 -11.37 1.10 3.05
CA ILE A 115 -10.57 0.15 2.26
C ILE A 115 -9.85 -0.83 3.19
N LEU A 116 -9.18 -0.32 4.23
CA LEU A 116 -8.50 -1.17 5.21
C LEU A 116 -9.49 -2.09 5.95
N ARG A 117 -10.67 -1.57 6.32
CA ARG A 117 -11.76 -2.36 6.92
C ARG A 117 -12.18 -3.53 6.04
N LYS A 118 -12.36 -3.29 4.73
CA LYS A 118 -12.68 -4.34 3.76
C LYS A 118 -11.58 -5.41 3.74
N PHE A 119 -10.32 -5.01 3.72
CA PHE A 119 -9.21 -5.96 3.66
C PHE A 119 -8.98 -6.78 4.92
N LEU A 120 -9.32 -6.26 6.11
CA LEU A 120 -9.29 -7.03 7.36
C LEU A 120 -10.17 -8.31 7.30
N ASN A 121 -11.22 -8.29 6.47
CA ASN A 121 -12.15 -9.41 6.30
C ASN A 121 -11.87 -10.24 5.02
N HIS A 122 -10.83 -9.91 4.25
CA HIS A 122 -10.53 -10.56 2.97
C HIS A 122 -10.12 -12.04 3.14
N PRO A 123 -10.49 -12.99 2.27
CA PRO A 123 -10.11 -14.41 2.45
C PRO A 123 -8.58 -14.64 2.51
N GLU A 124 -7.81 -13.85 1.76
CA GLU A 124 -6.34 -13.93 1.74
C GLU A 124 -5.70 -13.38 3.02
N LEU A 125 -5.10 -14.28 3.81
CA LEU A 125 -4.47 -13.93 5.10
C LEU A 125 -3.30 -12.95 4.96
N GLU A 126 -2.52 -13.08 3.89
CA GLU A 126 -1.40 -12.18 3.65
C GLU A 126 -1.89 -10.74 3.41
N LEU A 127 -3.00 -10.55 2.69
CA LEU A 127 -3.59 -9.22 2.51
C LEU A 127 -4.11 -8.65 3.84
N ARG A 128 -4.70 -9.49 4.71
CA ARG A 128 -5.07 -9.06 6.08
C ARG A 128 -3.84 -8.62 6.87
N GLU A 129 -2.75 -9.37 6.79
CA GLU A 129 -1.49 -9.04 7.46
C GLU A 129 -0.97 -7.68 7.01
N TRP A 130 -0.86 -7.46 5.70
CA TRP A 130 -0.41 -6.18 5.15
C TRP A 130 -1.35 -5.03 5.49
N SER A 131 -2.65 -5.29 5.58
CA SER A 131 -3.63 -4.30 6.04
C SER A 131 -3.42 -3.94 7.51
N LEU A 132 -3.20 -4.92 8.39
CA LEU A 132 -2.87 -4.68 9.80
C LEU A 132 -1.55 -3.93 9.96
N ARG A 133 -0.52 -4.27 9.18
CA ARG A 133 0.74 -3.51 9.13
C ARG A 133 0.49 -2.07 8.71
N THR A 134 -0.35 -1.85 7.71
CA THR A 134 -0.73 -0.50 7.27
C THR A 134 -1.47 0.27 8.37
N ILE A 135 -2.41 -0.38 9.07
CA ILE A 135 -3.15 0.23 10.19
C ILE A 135 -2.22 0.60 11.35
N ASP A 136 -1.22 -0.24 11.66
CA ASP A 136 -0.22 0.06 12.68
C ASP A 136 0.50 1.39 12.40
N GLN A 137 0.74 1.68 11.13
CA GLN A 137 1.38 2.91 10.68
C GLN A 137 0.43 4.13 10.64
N VAL A 138 -0.89 3.92 10.59
CA VAL A 138 -1.90 5.00 10.65
C VAL A 138 -1.98 5.66 12.04
N GLY A 139 -1.50 4.98 13.08
CA GLY A 139 -1.44 5.54 14.43
C GLY A 139 -2.83 5.64 15.09
N PRO A 140 -3.17 6.75 15.78
CA PRO A 140 -4.40 6.85 16.59
C PRO A 140 -5.70 6.63 15.80
N GLN A 141 -5.75 7.04 14.52
CA GLN A 141 -6.94 6.86 13.69
C GLN A 141 -7.25 5.38 13.41
N GLY A 142 -6.26 4.49 13.53
CA GLY A 142 -6.45 3.04 13.42
C GLY A 142 -7.42 2.49 14.47
N GLN A 143 -7.64 3.19 15.58
CA GLN A 143 -8.63 2.82 16.61
C GLN A 143 -10.06 2.77 16.08
N LEU A 144 -10.37 3.50 15.00
CA LEU A 144 -11.67 3.45 14.33
C LEU A 144 -11.96 2.06 13.72
N LEU A 145 -10.94 1.22 13.57
CA LEU A 145 -11.03 -0.16 13.07
C LEU A 145 -10.91 -1.20 14.18
N LYS A 146 -10.94 -0.80 15.46
CA LYS A 146 -10.68 -1.71 16.59
C LYS A 146 -11.63 -2.92 16.61
N ALA A 147 -12.91 -2.71 16.37
CA ALA A 147 -13.90 -3.79 16.31
C ALA A 147 -13.64 -4.73 15.12
N ASP A 148 -13.27 -4.16 13.96
CA ASP A 148 -12.95 -4.94 12.75
C ASP A 148 -11.69 -5.78 12.95
N ILE A 149 -10.66 -5.24 13.61
CA ILE A 149 -9.43 -5.95 13.94
C ILE A 149 -9.71 -7.12 14.88
N GLN A 150 -10.57 -6.92 15.88
CA GLN A 150 -11.00 -7.98 16.79
C GLN A 150 -11.71 -9.12 16.05
N ALA A 151 -12.58 -8.77 15.10
CA ALA A 151 -13.28 -9.75 14.26
C ALA A 151 -12.35 -10.48 13.28
N ALA A 152 -11.29 -9.81 12.80
CA ALA A 152 -10.32 -10.38 11.87
C ALA A 152 -9.36 -11.41 12.48
N LYS A 153 -9.36 -11.56 13.82
CA LYS A 153 -8.47 -12.50 14.53
C LYS A 153 -8.75 -13.92 14.09
N VAL A 154 -7.69 -14.59 13.65
CA VAL A 154 -7.69 -16.02 13.36
C VAL A 154 -7.59 -16.80 14.67
N GLY A 155 -8.50 -17.75 14.87
CA GLY A 155 -8.50 -18.62 16.05
C GLY A 155 -7.27 -19.53 16.12
N TRP A 156 -7.07 -20.18 17.27
CA TRP A 156 -5.89 -21.01 17.56
C TRP A 156 -5.59 -22.13 16.54
N ARG A 157 -6.62 -22.59 15.80
CA ARG A 157 -6.47 -23.60 14.74
C ARG A 157 -5.72 -23.08 13.49
N GLY A 158 -5.60 -21.76 13.32
CA GLY A 158 -4.90 -21.14 12.18
C GLY A 158 -3.39 -20.94 12.39
N LEU A 159 -2.86 -21.17 13.59
CA LEU A 159 -1.49 -20.77 13.97
C LEU A 159 -0.34 -21.53 13.28
N PHE A 160 -0.65 -22.56 12.48
CA PHE A 160 0.34 -23.24 11.62
C PHE A 160 0.61 -22.49 10.31
N ASN A 161 -0.26 -21.55 9.93
CA ASN A 161 -0.03 -20.66 8.79
C ASN A 161 0.76 -19.40 9.27
N PRO A 162 1.92 -19.07 8.66
CA PRO A 162 2.73 -17.92 9.05
C PRO A 162 1.96 -16.58 9.04
N HIS A 163 1.14 -16.34 8.02
CA HIS A 163 0.33 -15.13 7.92
C HIS A 163 -0.78 -15.10 8.96
N ALA A 164 -1.43 -16.23 9.24
CA ALA A 164 -2.42 -16.31 10.31
C ALA A 164 -1.80 -15.97 11.68
N LYS A 165 -0.61 -16.51 11.95
CA LYS A 165 0.16 -16.18 13.15
C LYS A 165 0.49 -14.69 13.21
N ALA A 166 0.97 -14.12 12.11
CA ALA A 166 1.28 -12.69 12.02
C ALA A 166 0.05 -11.81 12.25
N VAL A 167 -1.09 -12.13 11.63
CA VAL A 167 -2.38 -11.46 11.84
C VAL A 167 -2.78 -11.47 13.31
N ALA A 168 -2.72 -12.64 13.97
CA ALA A 168 -3.06 -12.74 15.40
C ALA A 168 -2.13 -11.88 16.28
N GLN A 169 -0.82 -11.92 16.02
CA GLN A 169 0.18 -11.15 16.76
C GLN A 169 0.01 -9.64 16.57
N LEU A 170 -0.22 -9.19 15.33
CA LEU A 170 -0.46 -7.78 15.01
C LEU A 170 -1.75 -7.27 15.67
N ALA A 171 -2.84 -8.04 15.59
CA ALA A 171 -4.10 -7.68 16.23
C ALA A 171 -3.95 -7.54 17.76
N GLU A 172 -3.29 -8.49 18.42
CA GLU A 172 -3.03 -8.44 19.85
C GLU A 172 -2.11 -7.26 20.24
N MET A 173 -1.10 -6.97 19.43
CA MET A 173 -0.21 -5.81 19.64
C MET A 173 -1.00 -4.49 19.57
N LEU A 174 -1.84 -4.32 18.55
CA LEU A 174 -2.66 -3.11 18.36
C LEU A 174 -3.66 -2.93 19.50
N GLU A 175 -4.33 -4.02 19.92
CA GLU A 175 -5.23 -4.00 21.07
C GLU A 175 -4.54 -3.53 22.36
N LYS A 176 -3.37 -4.11 22.67
CA LYS A 176 -2.58 -3.75 23.86
C LYS A 176 -2.11 -2.31 23.82
N ARG A 177 -1.79 -1.78 22.63
CA ARG A 177 -1.37 -0.38 22.47
C ARG A 177 -2.51 0.57 22.79
N TRP A 178 -3.74 0.25 22.38
CA TRP A 178 -4.90 1.12 22.57
C TRP A 178 -5.68 0.88 23.87
N SER A 179 -5.37 -0.19 24.62
CA SER A 179 -5.94 -0.42 25.95
C SER A 179 -5.22 0.34 27.06
N ARG A 180 -4.03 0.88 26.78
CA ARG A 180 -3.30 1.72 27.74
C ARG A 180 -3.91 3.13 27.71
N PRO A 181 -4.31 3.71 28.86
CA PRO A 181 -4.62 5.13 28.91
C PRO A 181 -3.40 5.90 28.38
N ASN A 182 -3.60 6.81 27.44
CA ASN A 182 -2.54 7.72 27.01
C ASN A 182 -2.06 8.47 28.27
N VAL A 183 -0.82 8.21 28.69
CA VAL A 183 -0.12 9.04 29.68
C VAL A 183 0.41 10.27 28.96
#